data_AF-A0A2T5DJZ4-F1
#
_entry.id   AF-A0A2T5DJZ4-F1
#
_cell.length_a   1.000
_cell.length_b   1.000
_cell.length_c   1.000
_cell.angle_alpha   90.00
_cell.angle_beta   90.00
_cell.angle_gamma   90.00
#
_symmetry.space_group_name_H-M   'P 1'
#
loop_
_entity.id
_entity.type
_entity.pdbx_description
1 polymer ?
#
loop_
_entity_poly.entity_id
_entity_poly.type
_entity_poly.pdbx_seq_one_letter_code
_entity_poly.pdbx_strand_id
1 'polypeptide(L)'
;MKSYVLLAGVLLANSVFVSSAFADQMVTLPDGKQVLLKDDFTWQYMAEKKTEETTTTEITSAVATASVAAVPVVAVPVATSTRGTTIVVNSKKPSLQLSQSGVDVVLGASRYEGGELIIPTAITNQGTQAVILVSLNISVFTAEGELLAQQEVAVWKSIKRMADTYLRPKTAEEGKLIELDLAEHPEYQIKAEIIEVVAR
;
A
#
# COMPACT_ATOMS: atom_id res chain seq x y z
N MET A 1 -72.88 52.60 18.16
CA MET A 1 -71.94 52.63 19.31
C MET A 1 -72.11 51.36 20.11
N LYS A 2 -71.02 50.59 20.29
CA LYS A 2 -70.80 49.62 21.37
C LYS A 2 -69.38 49.06 21.19
N SER A 3 -68.47 49.53 22.04
CA SER A 3 -67.18 48.88 22.31
C SER A 3 -67.42 47.70 23.22
N TYR A 4 -66.69 46.60 23.00
CA TYR A 4 -65.88 45.96 24.04
C TYR A 4 -64.60 45.40 23.40
N VAL A 5 -63.54 45.46 24.19
CA VAL A 5 -62.12 45.48 23.88
C VAL A 5 -61.49 44.20 24.43
N LEU A 6 -60.69 43.51 23.59
CA LEU A 6 -59.52 42.64 23.89
C LEU A 6 -59.79 41.34 24.71
N LEU A 7 -59.02 40.24 24.65
CA LEU A 7 -57.62 40.01 24.31
C LEU A 7 -57.38 38.48 24.11
N ALA A 8 -56.30 38.15 23.38
CA ALA A 8 -55.48 36.93 23.43
C ALA A 8 -56.02 35.66 22.73
N GLY A 9 -55.25 34.94 21.91
CA GLY A 9 -53.84 35.10 21.55
C GLY A 9 -53.26 33.76 21.07
N VAL A 10 -52.57 33.82 19.94
CA VAL A 10 -51.49 32.92 19.52
C VAL A 10 -51.87 31.52 19.02
N LEU A 11 -52.00 31.43 17.69
CA LEU A 11 -51.75 30.24 16.90
C LEU A 11 -50.32 30.39 16.34
N LEU A 12 -49.32 29.74 16.95
CA LEU A 12 -47.94 29.71 16.44
C LEU A 12 -47.47 28.27 16.35
N ALA A 13 -47.03 27.93 15.15
CA ALA A 13 -46.65 26.61 14.68
C ALA A 13 -45.50 26.00 15.51
N ASN A 14 -45.73 24.80 16.04
CA ASN A 14 -44.66 23.92 16.52
C ASN A 14 -43.95 23.30 15.31
N SER A 15 -42.99 24.02 14.73
CA SER A 15 -41.97 23.40 13.87
C SER A 15 -40.82 22.96 14.77
N VAL A 16 -40.89 21.71 15.26
CA VAL A 16 -39.76 21.07 15.93
C VAL A 16 -38.73 20.75 14.86
N PHE A 17 -37.70 21.61 14.74
CA PHE A 17 -36.46 21.23 14.09
C PHE A 17 -35.80 20.16 14.97
N VAL A 18 -35.87 18.90 14.53
CA VAL A 18 -35.03 17.83 15.10
C VAL A 18 -33.64 18.05 14.54
N SER A 19 -32.79 18.75 15.29
CA SER A 19 -31.35 18.69 15.07
C SER A 19 -30.89 17.29 15.46
N SER A 20 -30.68 16.41 14.48
CA SER A 20 -29.94 15.17 14.68
C SER A 20 -28.48 15.53 14.95
N ALA A 21 -28.16 15.80 16.21
CA ALA A 21 -26.79 15.79 16.68
C ALA A 21 -26.34 14.32 16.69
N PHE A 22 -25.61 13.91 15.65
CA PHE A 22 -24.85 12.67 15.69
C PHE A 22 -23.67 12.91 16.61
N ALA A 23 -23.50 12.03 17.59
CA ALA A 23 -22.48 12.11 18.61
C ALA A 23 -21.61 10.86 18.48
N ASP A 24 -20.29 11.04 18.50
CA ASP A 24 -19.31 9.95 18.50
C ASP A 24 -19.79 8.80 19.42
N GLN A 25 -20.07 7.64 18.83
CA GLN A 25 -20.74 6.53 19.50
C GLN A 25 -19.70 5.52 19.99
N MET A 26 -19.65 5.32 21.31
CA MET A 26 -18.84 4.24 21.89
C MET A 26 -19.58 2.91 21.80
N VAL A 27 -18.94 1.91 21.20
CA VAL A 27 -19.50 0.56 21.04
C VAL A 27 -18.52 -0.44 21.64
N THR A 28 -19.03 -1.33 22.48
CA THR A 28 -18.26 -2.46 23.04
C THR A 28 -18.45 -3.68 22.16
N LEU A 29 -17.35 -4.27 21.69
CA LEU A 29 -17.37 -5.48 20.87
C LEU A 29 -17.62 -6.72 21.72
N PRO A 30 -18.04 -7.83 21.09
CA PRO A 30 -18.20 -9.12 21.77
C PRO A 30 -16.92 -9.65 22.43
N ASP A 31 -15.75 -9.14 22.02
CA ASP A 31 -14.44 -9.46 22.60
C ASP A 31 -14.08 -8.59 23.82
N GLY A 32 -14.99 -7.71 24.26
CA GLY A 32 -14.84 -6.83 25.41
C GLY A 32 -14.15 -5.49 25.12
N LYS A 33 -13.66 -5.26 23.89
CA LYS A 33 -12.93 -4.03 23.55
C LYS A 33 -13.89 -2.90 23.19
N GLN A 34 -13.48 -1.68 23.52
CA GLN A 34 -14.24 -0.48 23.17
C GLN A 34 -13.68 0.18 21.90
N VAL A 35 -14.59 0.53 20.99
CA VAL A 35 -14.31 1.29 19.77
C VAL A 35 -15.11 2.57 19.79
N LEU A 36 -14.48 3.65 19.37
CA LEU A 36 -15.14 4.91 19.09
C LEU A 36 -15.50 4.94 17.61
N LEU A 37 -16.80 4.97 17.31
CA LEU A 37 -17.30 5.17 15.96
C LEU A 37 -17.52 6.68 15.75
N LYS A 38 -16.91 7.21 14.69
CA LYS A 38 -17.02 8.62 14.31
C LYS A 38 -18.11 8.83 13.27
N ASP A 39 -18.59 10.07 13.19
CA ASP A 39 -19.66 10.47 12.26
C ASP A 39 -19.28 10.35 10.77
N ASP A 40 -17.99 10.27 10.44
CA ASP A 40 -17.47 10.08 9.08
C ASP A 40 -17.36 8.61 8.65
N PHE A 41 -18.00 7.71 9.39
CA PHE A 41 -17.95 6.24 9.21
C PHE A 41 -16.55 5.64 9.39
N THR A 42 -15.61 6.38 9.98
CA THR A 42 -14.33 5.84 10.46
C THR A 42 -14.45 5.41 11.92
N TRP A 43 -13.67 4.40 12.33
CA TRP A 43 -13.68 3.88 13.68
C TRP A 43 -12.27 3.78 14.24
N GLN A 44 -12.12 3.89 15.56
CA GLN A 44 -10.84 3.85 16.25
C GLN A 44 -10.91 2.98 17.51
N TYR A 45 -9.96 2.05 17.67
CA TYR A 45 -9.83 1.28 18.91
C TYR A 45 -9.32 2.18 20.03
N MET A 46 -10.00 2.19 21.17
CA MET A 46 -9.48 2.82 22.38
C MET A 46 -8.68 1.79 23.16
N ALA A 47 -7.37 1.98 23.25
CA ALA A 47 -6.53 1.16 24.11
C ALA A 47 -6.87 1.48 25.58
N GLU A 48 -7.21 0.45 26.35
CA GLU A 48 -7.49 0.57 27.78
C GLU A 48 -6.24 1.10 28.49
N LYS A 49 -6.34 2.32 29.02
CA LYS A 49 -5.30 2.94 29.83
C LYS A 49 -5.23 2.21 31.16
N LYS A 50 -4.25 1.32 31.30
CA LYS A 50 -3.83 0.77 32.59
C LYS A 50 -3.34 1.93 33.47
N THR A 51 -4.04 2.12 34.60
CA THR A 51 -3.75 3.07 35.67
C THR A 51 -2.38 2.82 36.27
N GLU A 52 -1.52 3.83 36.28
CA GLU A 52 -0.52 4.08 37.33
C GLU A 52 -0.53 5.58 37.64
N GLU A 53 -0.63 5.88 38.94
CA GLU A 53 -0.80 7.18 39.56
C GLU A 53 0.49 8.03 39.51
N THR A 54 0.36 9.36 39.56
CA THR A 54 0.91 10.24 40.62
C THR A 54 1.27 11.67 40.13
N THR A 55 0.65 12.65 40.81
CA THR A 55 1.05 14.05 41.07
C THR A 55 0.77 15.16 40.05
N THR A 56 -0.38 15.83 40.31
CA THR A 56 -0.62 17.28 40.40
C THR A 56 0.58 18.22 40.23
N THR A 57 0.48 19.21 39.33
CA THR A 57 0.49 20.66 39.66
C THR A 57 -0.01 21.47 38.46
N GLU A 58 -0.86 22.43 38.78
CA GLU A 58 -1.67 23.25 37.91
C GLU A 58 -0.92 24.55 37.50
N ILE A 59 -1.24 25.05 36.29
CA ILE A 59 -1.15 26.43 35.75
C ILE A 59 0.14 27.26 35.89
N THR A 60 0.68 27.71 34.74
CA THR A 60 0.91 29.15 34.45
C THR A 60 1.09 29.37 32.95
N SER A 61 0.29 30.28 32.39
CA SER A 61 0.43 30.86 31.05
C SER A 61 1.73 31.66 30.93
N ALA A 62 2.51 31.40 29.87
CA ALA A 62 3.48 32.37 29.38
C ALA A 62 3.65 32.20 27.86
N VAL A 63 3.21 33.24 27.14
CA VAL A 63 3.54 33.47 25.74
C VAL A 63 5.06 33.62 25.63
N ALA A 64 5.69 32.75 24.86
CA ALA A 64 7.05 32.95 24.37
C ALA A 64 7.13 32.44 22.93
N THR A 65 7.40 33.37 22.03
CA THR A 65 7.87 33.16 20.66
C THR A 65 8.92 32.06 20.58
N ALA A 66 8.58 30.95 19.94
CA ALA A 66 9.51 29.88 19.62
C ALA A 66 9.29 29.43 18.17
N SER A 67 10.34 29.63 17.38
CA SER A 67 10.75 28.91 16.17
C SER A 67 9.79 27.81 15.68
N VAL A 68 9.36 27.92 14.43
CA VAL A 68 8.71 26.84 13.67
C VAL A 68 9.71 25.69 13.55
N ALA A 69 9.70 24.79 14.53
CA ALA A 69 10.37 23.51 14.46
C ALA A 69 9.69 22.72 13.34
N ALA A 70 10.47 22.40 12.31
CA ALA A 70 10.06 21.52 11.24
C ALA A 70 9.59 20.20 11.85
N VAL A 71 8.30 19.89 11.66
CA VAL A 71 7.75 18.59 11.98
C VAL A 71 8.56 17.54 11.22
N PRO A 72 9.16 16.53 11.89
CA PRO A 72 9.76 15.42 11.17
C PRO A 72 8.62 14.69 10.47
N VAL A 73 8.60 14.76 9.14
CA VAL A 73 7.73 13.90 8.33
C VAL A 73 8.17 12.47 8.62
N VAL A 74 7.42 11.79 9.48
CA VAL A 74 7.58 10.35 9.71
C VAL A 74 7.25 9.68 8.39
N ALA A 75 8.29 9.29 7.66
CA ALA A 75 8.15 8.51 6.44
C ALA A 75 7.45 7.20 6.81
N VAL A 76 6.21 7.03 6.33
CA VAL A 76 5.52 5.74 6.41
C VAL A 76 6.40 4.74 5.66
N PRO A 77 6.84 3.63 6.27
CA PRO A 77 7.64 2.64 5.57
C PRO A 77 6.78 2.08 4.43
N VAL A 78 7.22 2.31 3.19
CA VAL A 78 6.68 1.61 2.04
C VAL A 78 7.00 0.14 2.26
N ALA A 79 5.97 -0.71 2.38
CA ALA A 79 6.15 -2.14 2.56
C ALA A 79 6.86 -2.70 1.30
N THR A 80 8.15 -2.95 1.42
CA THR A 80 8.96 -3.60 0.39
C THR A 80 8.66 -5.10 0.42
N SER A 81 8.08 -5.63 -0.66
CA SER A 81 7.75 -7.05 -0.77
C SER A 81 8.88 -7.80 -1.47
N THR A 82 10.07 -7.80 -0.86
CA THR A 82 11.18 -8.61 -1.35
C THR A 82 10.85 -10.09 -1.14
N ARG A 83 10.85 -10.90 -2.21
CA ARG A 83 10.64 -12.36 -2.13
C ARG A 83 11.84 -13.10 -2.68
N GLY A 84 12.14 -14.26 -2.11
CA GLY A 84 13.26 -15.09 -2.56
C GLY A 84 12.87 -16.55 -2.74
N THR A 85 13.67 -17.25 -3.54
CA THR A 85 13.50 -18.68 -3.86
C THR A 85 14.83 -19.27 -4.33
N THR A 86 14.93 -20.59 -4.32
CA THR A 86 16.03 -21.31 -4.98
C THR A 86 15.61 -21.71 -6.39
N ILE A 87 16.46 -21.43 -7.37
CA ILE A 87 16.26 -21.83 -8.76
C ILE A 87 17.26 -22.91 -9.10
N VAL A 88 16.75 -24.02 -9.64
CA VAL A 88 17.56 -25.02 -10.33
C VAL A 88 17.59 -24.67 -11.81
N VAL A 89 18.79 -24.52 -12.38
CA VAL A 89 18.98 -24.15 -13.79
C VAL A 89 18.39 -25.22 -14.70
N ASN A 90 17.72 -24.81 -15.78
CA ASN A 90 17.05 -25.69 -16.74
C ASN A 90 15.89 -26.52 -16.16
N SER A 91 15.35 -26.13 -14.99
CA SER A 91 14.12 -26.70 -14.46
C SER A 91 12.91 -26.28 -15.30
N LYS A 92 11.86 -27.11 -15.37
CA LYS A 92 10.62 -26.80 -16.10
C LYS A 92 9.62 -25.97 -15.28
N LYS A 93 9.93 -25.69 -14.01
CA LYS A 93 9.02 -25.00 -13.08
C LYS A 93 9.31 -23.51 -13.03
N PRO A 94 8.28 -22.64 -12.95
CA PRO A 94 8.50 -21.22 -12.66
C PRO A 94 9.17 -21.07 -11.30
N SER A 95 10.06 -20.09 -11.19
CA SER A 95 10.89 -19.88 -10.02
C SER A 95 10.17 -19.08 -8.95
N LEU A 96 9.59 -17.94 -9.32
CA LEU A 96 9.07 -16.97 -8.36
C LEU A 96 7.87 -16.20 -8.93
N GLN A 97 6.92 -15.84 -8.07
CA GLN A 97 5.86 -14.89 -8.41
C GLN A 97 5.91 -13.71 -7.43
N LEU A 98 5.89 -12.51 -7.97
CA LEU A 98 5.87 -11.24 -7.27
C LEU A 98 4.51 -10.58 -7.53
N SER A 99 3.99 -9.85 -6.56
CA SER A 99 2.74 -9.10 -6.72
C SER A 99 2.86 -7.77 -6.02
N GLN A 100 2.60 -6.68 -6.75
CA GLN A 100 2.63 -5.34 -6.20
C GLN A 100 1.71 -4.42 -7.01
N SER A 101 0.93 -3.59 -6.30
CA SER A 101 0.03 -2.61 -6.91
C SER A 101 -0.93 -3.18 -7.97
N GLY A 102 -1.38 -4.43 -7.78
CA GLY A 102 -2.26 -5.13 -8.73
C GLY A 102 -1.56 -5.66 -9.98
N VAL A 103 -0.24 -5.68 -10.01
CA VAL A 103 0.56 -6.32 -11.07
C VAL A 103 1.24 -7.56 -10.52
N ASP A 104 1.05 -8.68 -11.21
CA ASP A 104 1.75 -9.92 -10.92
C ASP A 104 2.90 -10.09 -11.93
N VAL A 105 4.08 -10.42 -11.45
CA VAL A 105 5.24 -10.76 -12.28
C VAL A 105 5.70 -12.16 -11.93
N VAL A 106 5.76 -13.04 -12.92
CA VAL A 106 6.23 -14.41 -12.78
C VAL A 106 7.61 -14.51 -13.42
N LEU A 107 8.59 -14.95 -12.64
CA LEU A 107 9.89 -15.41 -13.11
C LEU A 107 9.75 -16.88 -13.52
N GLY A 108 9.98 -17.15 -14.80
CA GLY A 108 9.82 -18.48 -15.37
C GLY A 108 10.97 -19.42 -15.05
N ALA A 109 11.02 -20.50 -15.82
CA ALA A 109 12.10 -21.47 -15.83
C ALA A 109 13.39 -20.82 -16.34
N SER A 110 14.42 -20.75 -15.50
CA SER A 110 15.71 -20.22 -15.91
C SER A 110 16.44 -21.20 -16.83
N ARG A 111 17.26 -20.66 -17.72
CA ARG A 111 18.19 -21.42 -18.55
C ARG A 111 19.56 -20.75 -18.52
N TYR A 112 20.59 -21.51 -18.79
CA TYR A 112 21.95 -20.98 -18.93
C TYR A 112 22.40 -21.13 -20.37
N GLU A 113 22.83 -20.03 -20.99
CA GLU A 113 23.24 -19.98 -22.39
C GLU A 113 24.31 -18.92 -22.57
N GLY A 114 25.41 -19.25 -23.25
CA GLY A 114 26.42 -18.25 -23.63
C GLY A 114 27.20 -17.60 -22.48
N GLY A 115 27.19 -18.15 -21.27
CA GLY A 115 27.79 -17.53 -20.08
C GLY A 115 26.80 -16.72 -19.24
N GLU A 116 25.53 -16.68 -19.65
CA GLU A 116 24.50 -15.88 -19.00
C GLU A 116 23.38 -16.76 -18.43
N LEU A 117 22.91 -16.39 -17.24
CA LEU A 117 21.66 -16.91 -16.68
C LEU A 117 20.50 -16.10 -17.25
N ILE A 118 19.67 -16.76 -18.05
CA ILE A 118 18.50 -16.15 -18.67
C ILE A 118 17.24 -16.57 -17.94
N ILE A 119 16.49 -15.59 -17.43
CA ILE A 119 15.23 -15.80 -16.70
C ILE A 119 14.10 -15.14 -17.51
N PRO A 120 13.20 -15.93 -18.13
CA PRO A 120 12.03 -15.38 -18.79
C PRO A 120 11.05 -14.80 -17.77
N THR A 121 10.32 -13.76 -18.17
CA THR A 121 9.32 -13.13 -17.31
C THR A 121 7.96 -13.11 -17.99
N ALA A 122 6.89 -13.15 -17.20
CA ALA A 122 5.53 -12.92 -17.65
C ALA A 122 4.87 -11.93 -16.68
N ILE A 123 4.13 -10.95 -17.20
CA ILE A 123 3.46 -9.94 -16.40
C ILE A 123 1.96 -10.06 -16.61
N THR A 124 1.20 -10.00 -15.52
CA THR A 124 -0.27 -9.93 -15.55
C THR A 124 -0.73 -8.68 -14.81
N ASN A 125 -1.57 -7.89 -15.46
CA ASN A 125 -2.21 -6.73 -14.83
C ASN A 125 -3.56 -7.14 -14.23
N GLN A 126 -3.60 -7.36 -12.92
CA GLN A 126 -4.82 -7.60 -12.17
C GLN A 126 -5.54 -6.30 -11.76
N GLY A 127 -4.94 -5.14 -12.02
CA GLY A 127 -5.51 -3.84 -11.72
C GLY A 127 -6.64 -3.42 -12.65
N THR A 128 -7.08 -2.17 -12.48
CA THR A 128 -8.12 -1.52 -13.30
C THR A 128 -7.55 -0.46 -14.25
N GLN A 129 -6.31 -0.02 -14.01
CA GLN A 129 -5.60 0.96 -14.84
C GLN A 129 -4.64 0.26 -15.79
N ALA A 130 -4.29 0.92 -16.89
CA ALA A 130 -3.32 0.39 -17.83
C ALA A 130 -1.90 0.64 -17.31
N VAL A 131 -1.04 -0.37 -17.34
CA VAL A 131 0.33 -0.29 -16.83
C VAL A 131 1.29 -0.02 -17.97
N ILE A 132 2.20 0.94 -17.76
CA ILE A 132 3.16 1.42 -18.77
C ILE A 132 4.62 1.13 -18.43
N LEU A 133 4.93 0.85 -17.16
CA LEU A 133 6.27 0.48 -16.71
C LEU A 133 6.16 -0.43 -15.49
N VAL A 134 6.97 -1.49 -15.49
CA VAL A 134 7.20 -2.35 -14.33
C VAL A 134 8.70 -2.59 -14.24
N SER A 135 9.30 -2.18 -13.12
CA SER A 135 10.73 -2.34 -12.85
C SER A 135 10.93 -3.28 -11.66
N LEU A 136 11.87 -4.20 -11.79
CA LEU A 136 12.27 -5.14 -10.75
C LEU A 136 13.71 -4.89 -10.33
N ASN A 137 13.99 -5.07 -9.05
CA ASN A 137 15.34 -5.34 -8.57
C ASN A 137 15.48 -6.86 -8.37
N ILE A 138 16.54 -7.44 -8.91
CA ILE A 138 16.89 -8.85 -8.73
C ILE A 138 18.30 -8.96 -8.17
N SER A 139 18.45 -9.78 -7.15
CA SER A 139 19.72 -10.18 -6.54
C SER A 139 19.87 -11.68 -6.65
N VAL A 140 21.00 -12.14 -7.16
CA VAL A 140 21.33 -13.56 -7.31
C VAL A 140 22.49 -13.87 -6.38
N PHE A 141 22.37 -14.99 -5.67
CA PHE A 141 23.32 -15.48 -4.70
C PHE A 141 23.69 -16.93 -4.99
N THR A 142 24.84 -17.36 -4.49
CA THR A 142 25.23 -18.77 -4.47
C THR A 142 24.35 -19.59 -3.52
N ALA A 143 24.49 -20.91 -3.53
CA ALA A 143 23.84 -21.80 -2.56
C ALA A 143 24.25 -21.48 -1.11
N GLU A 144 25.44 -20.94 -0.91
CA GLU A 144 26.00 -20.50 0.38
C GLU A 144 25.54 -19.10 0.79
N GLY A 145 24.86 -18.37 -0.10
CA GLY A 145 24.33 -17.03 0.15
C GLY A 145 25.29 -15.87 -0.18
N GLU A 146 26.37 -16.12 -0.92
CA GLU A 146 27.25 -15.07 -1.44
C GLU A 146 26.58 -14.34 -2.61
N LEU A 147 26.57 -13.00 -2.61
CA LEU A 147 25.97 -12.22 -3.69
C LEU A 147 26.82 -12.32 -4.96
N LEU A 148 26.24 -12.87 -6.03
CA LEU A 148 26.86 -12.97 -7.35
C LEU A 148 26.56 -11.76 -8.22
N ALA A 149 25.31 -11.32 -8.24
CA ALA A 149 24.87 -10.22 -9.08
C ALA A 149 23.66 -9.49 -8.47
N GLN A 150 23.55 -8.19 -8.73
CA GLN A 150 22.36 -7.42 -8.46
C GLN A 150 22.09 -6.46 -9.62
N GLN A 151 20.84 -6.44 -10.10
CA GLN A 151 20.45 -5.62 -11.24
C GLN A 151 19.04 -5.07 -11.07
N GLU A 152 18.84 -3.87 -11.57
CA GLU A 152 17.53 -3.29 -11.82
C GLU A 152 17.15 -3.49 -13.30
N VAL A 153 15.97 -4.04 -13.55
CA VAL A 153 15.50 -4.38 -14.89
C VAL A 153 14.04 -3.98 -15.08
N ALA A 154 13.77 -3.25 -16.17
CA ALA A 154 12.41 -3.00 -16.62
C ALA A 154 11.88 -4.24 -17.36
N VAL A 155 11.06 -5.04 -16.68
CA VAL A 155 10.45 -6.26 -17.27
C VAL A 155 9.29 -5.92 -18.21
N TRP A 156 8.67 -4.76 -18.03
CA TRP A 156 7.65 -4.23 -18.92
C TRP A 156 7.87 -2.74 -19.17
N LYS A 157 7.82 -2.33 -20.43
CA LYS A 157 7.87 -0.91 -20.80
C LYS A 157 7.07 -0.67 -22.07
N SER A 158 6.02 0.13 -21.94
CA SER A 158 5.21 0.55 -23.07
C SER A 158 5.91 1.63 -23.89
N ILE A 159 5.51 1.74 -25.16
CA ILE A 159 6.02 2.76 -26.07
C ILE A 159 5.26 4.07 -25.83
N LYS A 160 6.03 5.15 -25.65
CA LYS A 160 5.49 6.49 -25.43
C LYS A 160 4.56 6.88 -26.59
N ARG A 161 3.36 7.36 -26.25
CA ARG A 161 2.29 7.76 -27.19
C ARG A 161 1.67 6.62 -28.03
N MET A 162 1.96 5.35 -27.73
CA MET A 162 1.30 4.20 -28.39
C MET A 162 0.48 3.40 -27.37
N ALA A 163 -0.82 3.70 -27.27
CA ALA A 163 -1.69 3.12 -26.26
C ALA A 163 -1.89 1.59 -26.41
N ASP A 164 -1.68 1.05 -27.60
CA ASP A 164 -1.83 -0.38 -27.86
C ASP A 164 -0.70 -1.21 -27.22
N THR A 165 0.40 -0.56 -26.84
CA THR A 165 1.53 -1.21 -26.13
C THR A 165 1.36 -1.22 -24.62
N TYR A 166 0.23 -0.74 -24.11
CA TYR A 166 -0.04 -0.68 -22.67
C TYR A 166 -0.51 -2.04 -22.19
N LEU A 167 -0.02 -2.47 -21.02
CA LEU A 167 -0.53 -3.68 -20.40
C LEU A 167 -1.93 -3.38 -19.85
N ARG A 168 -2.96 -3.85 -20.56
CA ARG A 168 -4.35 -3.53 -20.28
C ARG A 168 -4.82 -4.22 -18.99
N PRO A 169 -5.86 -3.68 -18.34
CA PRO A 169 -6.48 -4.36 -17.22
C PRO A 169 -6.88 -5.79 -17.58
N LYS A 170 -6.60 -6.73 -16.68
CA LYS A 170 -6.94 -8.16 -16.79
C LYS A 170 -6.29 -8.88 -17.97
N THR A 171 -5.17 -8.37 -18.49
CA THR A 171 -4.37 -9.05 -19.51
C THR A 171 -3.05 -9.55 -18.95
N ALA A 172 -2.53 -10.60 -19.60
CA ALA A 172 -1.21 -11.15 -19.34
C ALA A 172 -0.39 -11.07 -20.63
N GLU A 173 0.89 -10.73 -20.50
CA GLU A 173 1.82 -10.59 -21.61
C GLU A 173 3.19 -11.19 -21.23
N GLU A 174 3.94 -11.59 -22.24
CA GLU A 174 5.34 -11.96 -22.06
C GLU A 174 6.17 -10.70 -21.75
N GLY A 175 7.00 -10.81 -20.72
CA GLY A 175 7.89 -9.74 -20.31
C GLY A 175 9.26 -9.84 -20.95
N LYS A 176 10.11 -8.87 -20.63
CA LYS A 176 11.51 -8.88 -21.04
C LYS A 176 12.26 -10.02 -20.33
N LEU A 177 13.16 -10.68 -21.06
CA LEU A 177 14.13 -11.59 -20.47
C LEU A 177 15.07 -10.82 -19.53
N ILE A 178 15.39 -11.44 -18.40
CA ILE A 178 16.46 -10.99 -17.50
C ILE A 178 17.70 -11.80 -17.87
N GLU A 179 18.77 -11.11 -18.25
CA GLU A 179 20.04 -11.70 -18.66
C GLU A 179 21.09 -11.26 -17.64
N LEU A 180 21.74 -12.25 -17.01
CA LEU A 180 22.73 -12.01 -15.96
C LEU A 180 24.03 -12.72 -16.34
N ASP A 181 25.10 -11.94 -16.52
CA ASP A 181 26.45 -12.45 -16.76
C ASP A 181 27.04 -12.96 -15.44
N LEU A 182 27.00 -14.28 -15.24
CA LEU A 182 27.46 -14.95 -14.03
C LEU A 182 27.92 -16.37 -14.34
N ALA A 183 28.83 -16.90 -13.53
CA ALA A 183 29.35 -18.27 -13.70
C ALA A 183 28.23 -19.32 -13.58
N GLU A 184 28.33 -20.41 -14.34
CA GLU A 184 27.36 -21.50 -14.30
C GLU A 184 27.42 -22.26 -12.95
N HIS A 185 26.28 -22.32 -12.27
CA HIS A 185 26.07 -23.14 -11.08
C HIS A 185 24.80 -23.97 -11.29
N PRO A 186 24.71 -25.18 -10.69
CA PRO A 186 23.52 -26.02 -10.82
C PRO A 186 22.27 -25.38 -10.18
N GLU A 187 22.48 -24.56 -9.15
CA GLU A 187 21.43 -23.87 -8.43
C GLU A 187 21.89 -22.47 -8.00
N TYR A 188 20.91 -21.56 -7.89
CA TYR A 188 21.09 -20.20 -7.40
C TYR A 188 20.01 -19.87 -6.39
N GLN A 189 20.33 -19.05 -5.39
CA GLN A 189 19.29 -18.37 -4.62
C GLN A 189 19.01 -17.02 -5.27
N ILE A 190 17.75 -16.70 -5.51
CA ILE A 190 17.36 -15.38 -6.00
C ILE A 190 16.52 -14.65 -4.97
N LYS A 191 16.65 -13.34 -4.95
CA LYS A 191 15.72 -12.42 -4.32
C LYS A 191 15.30 -11.41 -5.36
N ALA A 192 14.00 -11.13 -5.44
CA ALA A 192 13.49 -10.14 -6.36
C ALA A 192 12.39 -9.32 -5.70
N GLU A 193 12.26 -8.09 -6.18
CA GLU A 193 11.28 -7.13 -5.70
C GLU A 193 10.82 -6.25 -6.86
N ILE A 194 9.53 -5.90 -6.88
CA ILE A 194 9.00 -4.90 -7.79
C ILE A 194 9.27 -3.53 -7.15
N ILE A 195 10.13 -2.73 -7.76
CA ILE A 195 10.53 -1.43 -7.22
C ILE A 195 9.71 -0.28 -7.78
N GLU A 196 9.12 -0.45 -8.97
CA GLU A 196 8.33 0.58 -9.63
C GLU A 196 7.21 -0.03 -10.46
N VAL A 197 6.01 0.52 -10.32
CA VAL A 197 4.86 0.25 -11.19
C VAL A 197 4.24 1.60 -11.56
N VAL A 198 4.20 1.90 -12.86
CA VAL A 198 3.57 3.13 -13.36
C VAL A 198 2.32 2.75 -14.13
N ALA A 199 1.17 3.23 -13.64
CA ALA A 199 -0.13 3.08 -14.27
C ALA A 199 -0.65 4.43 -14.82
N ARG A 200 -1.60 4.37 -15.76
CA ARG A 200 -2.23 5.53 -16.40
C ARG A 200 -3.74 5.54 -16.24
#